data_AF-W1Y203-F1
#
_entry.id   AF-W1Y203-F1
#
_cell.length_a   1.000
_cell.length_b   1.000
_cell.length_c   1.000
_cell.angle_alpha   90.00
_cell.angle_beta   90.00
_cell.angle_gamma   90.00
#
_symmetry.space_group_name_H-M   'P 1'
#
loop_
_entity.id
_entity.type
_entity.pdbx_description
1 polymer ?
#
loop_
_entity_poly.entity_id
_entity_poly.type
_entity_poly.pdbx_seq_one_letter_code
_entity_poly.pdbx_strand_id
1 'polypeptide(L)'
;VNHATALPLRTKTGFVTLTGISRLRICTIAVSAHTFRHSHIMHMLYHRQPRKVIQALAGHRDPRSMEVYTRVFALDMAATLAVP
;
A
#
# COMPACT_ATOMS: atom_id res chain seq x y z
N VAL A 1 -47.51 -16.87 45.59
CA VAL A 1 -47.50 -15.39 45.56
C VAL A 1 -46.55 -14.93 46.67
N ASN A 2 -45.52 -14.16 46.29
CA ASN A 2 -44.58 -13.39 47.14
C ASN A 2 -43.40 -14.12 47.81
N HIS A 3 -42.25 -14.16 47.13
CA HIS A 3 -40.95 -14.05 47.80
C HIS A 3 -40.22 -12.83 47.23
N ALA A 4 -40.27 -11.72 47.97
CA ALA A 4 -39.51 -10.52 47.70
C ALA A 4 -38.03 -10.79 47.99
N THR A 5 -37.16 -10.58 47.01
CA THR A 5 -35.71 -10.46 47.21
C THR A 5 -35.28 -9.09 46.74
N ALA A 6 -34.76 -8.31 47.69
CA ALA A 6 -34.42 -6.91 47.56
C ALA A 6 -33.22 -6.67 46.63
N LEU A 7 -33.30 -5.62 45.80
CA LEU A 7 -32.16 -5.02 45.11
C LEU A 7 -31.14 -4.44 46.10
N PRO A 8 -29.86 -4.38 45.69
CA PRO A 8 -29.22 -3.08 45.71
C PRO A 8 -28.47 -2.72 44.41
N LEU A 9 -28.88 -1.58 43.87
CA LEU A 9 -28.17 -0.56 43.07
C LEU A 9 -26.71 -0.88 42.64
N ARG A 10 -26.48 -0.96 41.31
CA ARG A 10 -25.12 -0.86 40.74
C ARG A 10 -25.09 -0.12 39.40
N THR A 11 -24.57 1.09 39.49
CA THR A 11 -23.82 1.93 38.52
C THR A 11 -24.45 2.31 37.17
N LYS A 12 -24.74 3.62 37.08
CA LYS A 12 -24.82 4.44 35.87
C LYS A 12 -23.61 4.24 34.94
N THR A 13 -23.87 4.43 33.66
CA THR A 13 -23.05 5.13 32.64
C THR A 13 -22.78 4.26 31.41
N GLY A 14 -23.27 4.73 30.27
CA GLY A 14 -23.29 4.05 28.99
C GLY A 14 -21.91 3.62 28.51
N PHE A 15 -21.89 2.41 27.95
CA PHE A 15 -20.74 1.88 27.24
C PHE A 15 -20.69 2.56 25.87
N VAL A 16 -19.99 3.69 25.77
CA VAL A 16 -19.57 4.24 24.48
C VAL A 16 -18.47 3.33 23.96
N THR A 17 -18.83 2.40 23.07
CA THR A 17 -17.84 1.59 22.36
C THR A 17 -17.13 2.49 21.34
N LEU A 18 -16.00 3.05 21.75
CA LEU A 18 -15.05 3.76 20.89
C LEU A 18 -14.28 2.73 20.03
N THR A 19 -14.99 2.00 19.16
CA THR A 19 -14.32 1.16 18.16
C THR A 19 -13.91 2.03 16.98
N GLY A 20 -12.67 2.49 17.04
CA GLY A 20 -11.79 2.58 15.89
C GLY A 20 -12.23 3.52 14.77
N ILE A 21 -11.72 4.75 14.84
CA ILE A 21 -11.48 5.59 13.67
C ILE A 21 -10.58 4.80 12.71
N SER A 22 -11.17 4.09 11.74
CA SER A 22 -10.41 3.28 10.77
C SER A 22 -11.01 3.35 9.37
N ARG A 23 -11.45 4.55 8.96
CA ARG A 23 -11.65 4.80 7.53
C ARG A 23 -11.50 6.25 7.14
N LEU A 24 -10.42 6.89 7.58
CA LEU A 24 -9.94 8.09 6.92
C LEU A 24 -9.34 7.67 5.56
N ARG A 25 -10.18 7.49 4.52
CA ARG A 25 -9.72 7.39 3.14
C ARG A 25 -9.39 8.80 2.66
N ILE A 26 -8.19 9.26 3.00
CA ILE A 26 -7.64 10.56 2.62
C ILE A 26 -7.08 10.61 1.18
N CYS A 27 -7.25 9.58 0.36
CA CYS A 27 -6.77 9.62 -1.02
C CYS A 27 -7.89 9.21 -1.99
N THR A 28 -8.30 10.17 -2.81
CA THR A 28 -9.21 10.00 -3.96
C THR A 28 -8.65 9.03 -5.00
N ILE A 29 -7.34 8.80 -4.99
CA ILE A 29 -6.62 7.78 -5.75
C ILE A 29 -6.10 6.75 -4.75
N ALA A 30 -6.37 5.47 -4.96
CA ALA A 30 -5.89 4.41 -4.08
C ALA A 30 -4.36 4.21 -4.26
N VAL A 31 -3.57 5.09 -3.63
CA VAL A 31 -2.12 4.93 -3.53
C VAL A 31 -1.87 3.76 -2.58
N SER A 32 -1.65 2.59 -3.16
CA SER A 32 -1.36 1.36 -2.43
C SER A 32 0.15 1.21 -2.23
N ALA A 33 0.58 0.36 -1.28
CA ALA A 33 1.96 -0.10 -1.18
C ALA A 33 2.49 -0.66 -2.52
N HIS A 34 1.58 -1.12 -3.39
CA HIS A 34 1.89 -1.47 -4.77
C HIS A 34 2.45 -0.30 -5.59
N THR A 35 1.81 0.87 -5.52
CA THR A 35 2.22 2.08 -6.26
C THR A 35 3.60 2.58 -5.80
N PHE A 36 3.87 2.49 -4.49
CA PHE A 36 5.19 2.81 -3.95
C PHE A 36 6.28 1.83 -4.44
N ARG A 37 5.94 0.53 -4.54
CA ARG A 37 6.85 -0.46 -5.13
C ARG A 37 7.14 -0.15 -6.59
N HIS A 38 6.13 0.28 -7.36
CA HIS A 38 6.32 0.70 -8.75
C HIS A 38 7.26 1.90 -8.89
N SER A 39 7.05 2.96 -8.11
CA SER A 39 7.89 4.16 -8.18
C SER A 39 9.34 3.87 -7.76
N HIS A 40 9.54 3.00 -6.75
CA HIS A 40 10.88 2.57 -6.34
C HIS A 40 11.63 1.78 -7.43
N ILE A 41 10.95 0.86 -8.11
CA ILE A 41 11.54 0.07 -9.21
C ILE A 41 11.91 0.98 -10.39
N MET A 42 11.02 1.89 -10.78
CA MET A 42 11.30 2.86 -11.85
C MET A 42 12.50 3.74 -11.50
N HIS A 43 12.55 4.27 -10.27
CA HIS A 43 13.67 5.08 -9.80
C HIS A 43 15.02 4.34 -9.95
N MET A 44 15.10 3.08 -9.54
CA MET A 44 16.32 2.29 -9.73
C MET A 44 16.65 2.03 -11.21
N LEU A 45 15.65 1.85 -12.07
CA LEU A 45 15.86 1.66 -13.51
C LEU A 45 16.45 2.92 -14.16
N TYR A 46 15.96 4.11 -13.79
CA TYR A 46 16.50 5.38 -14.27
C TYR A 46 17.96 5.59 -13.87
N HIS A 47 18.34 5.19 -12.64
CA HIS A 47 19.72 5.18 -12.17
C HIS A 47 20.58 4.03 -12.73
N ARG A 48 20.13 3.38 -13.82
CA ARG A 48 20.84 2.31 -14.55
C ARG A 48 21.26 1.13 -13.68
N GLN A 49 20.55 0.86 -12.58
CA GLN A 49 20.89 -0.27 -11.72
C GLN A 49 20.69 -1.60 -12.46
N PRO A 50 21.59 -2.58 -12.29
CA PRO A 50 21.48 -3.86 -12.98
C PRO A 50 20.20 -4.57 -12.58
N ARG A 51 19.46 -5.05 -13.59
CA ARG A 51 18.13 -5.68 -13.43
C ARG A 51 18.12 -6.82 -12.40
N LYS A 52 19.21 -7.56 -12.26
CA LYS A 52 19.36 -8.64 -11.27
C LYS A 52 19.27 -8.14 -9.84
N VAL A 53 19.85 -6.98 -9.55
CA VAL A 53 19.83 -6.35 -8.22
C VAL A 53 18.42 -5.84 -7.92
N ILE A 54 17.80 -5.13 -8.87
CA ILE A 54 16.43 -4.63 -8.74
C ILE A 54 15.45 -5.79 -8.54
N GLN A 55 15.64 -6.90 -9.26
CA GLN A 55 14.80 -8.10 -9.12
C GLN A 55 14.91 -8.72 -7.72
N ALA A 56 16.14 -8.79 -7.17
CA ALA A 56 16.38 -9.27 -5.81
C ALA A 56 15.73 -8.33 -4.76
N LEU A 57 15.86 -7.01 -4.93
CA LEU A 57 15.23 -6.01 -4.05
C LEU A 57 13.70 -6.02 -4.12
N ALA A 58 13.14 -6.23 -5.31
CA ALA A 58 11.68 -6.32 -5.51
C ALA A 58 11.10 -7.66 -5.06
N GLY A 59 11.93 -8.65 -4.70
CA GLY A 59 11.51 -9.99 -4.31
C GLY A 59 10.85 -10.78 -5.45
N HIS A 60 11.12 -10.42 -6.70
CA HIS A 60 10.51 -11.07 -7.85
C HIS A 60 11.22 -12.39 -8.18
N ARG A 61 10.55 -13.53 -7.94
CA ARG A 61 11.02 -14.86 -8.39
C ARG A 61 11.14 -14.95 -9.90
N ASP A 62 10.20 -14.35 -10.62
CA ASP A 62 10.15 -14.40 -12.08
C ASP A 62 10.64 -13.10 -12.72
N PRO A 63 11.53 -13.18 -13.73
CA PRO A 63 12.01 -12.00 -14.44
C PRO A 63 10.93 -11.36 -15.33
N ARG A 64 9.84 -12.08 -15.63
CA ARG A 64 8.70 -11.57 -16.42
C ARG A 64 8.05 -10.36 -15.78
N SER A 65 7.96 -10.32 -14.45
CA SER A 65 7.42 -9.19 -13.70
C SER A 65 8.25 -7.90 -13.85
N MET A 66 9.50 -8.01 -14.29
CA MET A 66 10.41 -6.89 -14.57
C MET A 66 10.36 -6.43 -16.04
N GLU A 67 9.77 -7.21 -16.95
CA GLU A 67 9.74 -6.87 -18.38
C GLU A 67 8.89 -5.63 -18.66
N VAL A 68 7.76 -5.48 -17.98
CA VAL A 68 6.89 -4.30 -18.12
C VAL A 68 7.67 -3.02 -17.80
N TYR A 69 8.43 -3.01 -16.70
CA TYR A 69 9.25 -1.86 -16.31
C TYR A 69 10.38 -1.59 -17.31
N THR A 70 10.99 -2.64 -17.85
CA THR A 70 12.10 -2.51 -18.81
C THR A 70 11.62 -2.00 -20.16
N ARG A 71 10.42 -2.42 -20.62
CA ARG A 71 9.79 -1.93 -21.86
C ARG A 71 9.42 -0.46 -21.76
N VAL A 72 8.81 -0.04 -20.65
CA VAL A 72 8.45 1.37 -20.41
C VAL A 72 9.71 2.24 -20.37
N PHE A 73 10.75 1.80 -19.69
CA PHE A 73 12.03 2.52 -19.68
C PHE A 73 12.67 2.63 -21.06
N ALA A 74 12.64 1.56 -21.87
CA ALA A 74 13.18 1.61 -23.23
C ALA A 74 12.41 2.60 -24.12
N LEU A 75 11.08 2.69 -23.96
CA LEU A 75 10.25 3.68 -24.65
C LEU A 75 10.59 5.11 -24.22
N ASP A 76 10.71 5.38 -22.92
CA ASP A 76 11.01 6.71 -22.40
C ASP A 76 12.43 7.19 -22.77
N MET A 77 13.40 6.28 -22.74
CA MET A 77 14.75 6.53 -23.22
C MET A 77 14.78 6.82 -24.72
N ALA A 78 14.02 6.08 -25.53
CA ALA A 78 13.93 6.33 -26.97
C ALA A 78 13.27 7.68 -27.27
N ALA A 79 12.23 8.05 -26.52
CA ALA A 79 11.60 9.36 -26.62
C ALA A 79 12.57 10.49 -26.27
N THR A 80 13.39 10.31 -25.23
CA THR A 80 14.42 11.30 -24.84
C THR A 80 15.50 11.46 -25.90
N LEU A 81 15.92 10.36 -26.56
CA LEU A 81 16.90 10.39 -27.64
C LEU A 81 16.33 10.91 -28.98
N ALA A 82 15.01 10.92 -29.14
CA ALA A 82 14.32 11.37 -30.34
C ALA A 82 13.98 12.88 -30.33
N VAL A 83 14.29 13.60 -29.24
CA VAL A 83 14.21 15.07 -29.21
C VAL A 83 15.55 15.62 -29.77
N PRO A 84 15.54 16.32 -30.93
CA PRO A 84 16.75 16.85 -31.57
C PRO A 84 17.39 18.02 -30.81
#